data_AF-A0A136L715-F1
#
_entry.id   AF-A0A136L715-F1
#
_cell.length_a   1.000
_cell.length_b   1.000
_cell.length_c   1.000
_cell.angle_alpha   90.00
_cell.angle_beta   90.00
_cell.angle_gamma   90.00
#
_symmetry.space_group_name_H-M   'P 1'
#
loop_
_entity.id
_entity.type
_entity.pdbx_description
1 polymer ?
#
loop_
_entity_poly.entity_id
_entity_poly.type
_entity_poly.pdbx_seq_one_letter_code
_entity_poly.pdbx_strand_id
1 'polypeptide(L)'
;MSSTHHLQLLFNDARMGNLMDTLDELHSAASEGRLQEVSTLTNAEMIGWLYELVYTATETMAEIQRSEVQGDTTLHIVAKSEAS
;
A
#
# COMPACT_ATOMS: atom_id res chain seq x y z
N MET A 1 -0.22 -20.43 12.60
CA MET A 1 -1.09 -19.26 12.30
C MET A 1 -1.04 -19.03 10.80
N SER A 2 -2.17 -18.80 10.13
CA SER A 2 -2.19 -18.54 8.68
C SER A 2 -1.62 -17.14 8.39
N SER A 3 -0.89 -16.99 7.27
CA SER A 3 -0.24 -15.73 6.86
C SER A 3 -1.21 -14.55 6.80
N THR A 4 -2.48 -14.79 6.48
CA THR A 4 -3.53 -13.76 6.44
C THR A 4 -3.81 -13.12 7.81
N HIS A 5 -3.84 -13.93 8.87
CA HIS A 5 -4.08 -13.43 10.23
C HIS A 5 -2.86 -12.63 10.74
N HIS A 6 -1.66 -12.94 10.27
CA HIS A 6 -0.47 -12.15 10.56
C HIS A 6 -0.53 -10.77 9.90
N LEU A 7 -0.95 -10.70 8.63
CA LEU A 7 -1.11 -9.43 7.93
C LEU A 7 -2.19 -8.54 8.56
N GLN A 8 -3.32 -9.09 8.99
CA GLN A 8 -4.36 -8.31 9.70
C GLN A 8 -3.84 -7.67 11.01
N LEU A 9 -2.92 -8.35 11.71
CA LEU A 9 -2.30 -7.80 12.91
C LEU A 9 -1.27 -6.71 12.61
N LEU A 10 -0.67 -6.70 11.42
CA LEU A 10 0.34 -5.73 11.00
C LEU A 10 -0.28 -4.52 10.29
N PHE A 11 -1.29 -4.75 9.45
CA PHE A 11 -2.04 -3.75 8.69
C PHE A 11 -3.34 -3.39 9.43
N ASN A 12 -3.18 -2.71 10.55
CA ASN A 12 -4.29 -2.09 11.29
C ASN A 12 -4.05 -0.59 11.46
N ASP A 13 -5.11 0.14 11.81
CA ASP A 13 -5.10 1.61 11.91
C ASP A 13 -3.98 2.15 12.79
N ALA A 14 -3.77 1.56 13.96
CA ALA A 14 -2.74 2.03 14.90
C ALA A 14 -1.32 1.85 14.34
N ARG A 15 -1.03 0.72 13.70
CA ARG A 15 0.28 0.48 13.09
C ARG A 15 0.49 1.31 11.83
N MET A 16 -0.56 1.54 11.06
CA MET A 16 -0.48 2.42 9.88
C MET A 16 -0.24 3.87 10.28
N GLY A 17 -0.90 4.35 11.35
CA GLY A 17 -0.64 5.66 11.93
C GLY A 17 0.83 5.83 12.33
N ASN A 18 1.36 4.88 13.13
CA ASN A 18 2.77 4.91 13.54
C ASN A 18 3.75 4.90 12.34
N LEU A 19 3.43 4.18 11.26
CA LEU A 19 4.24 4.18 10.05
C LEU A 19 4.26 5.58 9.40
N MET A 20 3.10 6.24 9.32
CA MET A 20 3.01 7.59 8.76
C MET A 20 3.78 8.60 9.61
N ASP A 21 3.63 8.54 10.94
CA ASP A 21 4.39 9.40 11.85
C ASP A 21 5.91 9.20 11.67
N THR A 22 6.35 7.95 11.51
CA THR A 22 7.77 7.64 11.27
C THR A 22 8.26 8.18 9.91
N LEU A 23 7.44 8.11 8.87
CA LEU A 23 7.76 8.67 7.56
C LEU A 23 7.81 10.21 7.59
N ASP A 24 6.96 10.85 8.37
CA ASP A 24 6.96 12.31 8.57
C ASP A 24 8.21 12.77 9.33
N GLU A 25 8.65 12.03 10.35
CA GLU A 25 9.92 12.29 11.04
C GLU A 25 11.12 12.13 10.10
N LEU A 26 11.14 11.05 9.31
CA LEU A 26 12.17 10.82 8.29
C LEU A 26 12.22 11.96 7.27
N HIS A 27 11.05 12.39 6.78
CA HIS A 27 10.92 13.52 5.87
C HIS A 27 11.46 14.82 6.48
N SER A 28 11.11 15.09 7.74
CA SER A 28 11.59 16.27 8.48
C SER A 28 13.13 16.27 8.55
N ALA A 29 13.73 15.15 8.98
CA ALA A 29 15.18 15.01 9.05
C ALA A 29 15.85 15.17 7.67
N ALA A 30 15.29 14.60 6.61
CA ALA A 30 15.79 14.74 5.26
C ALA A 30 15.74 16.20 4.78
N SER A 31 14.62 16.90 5.00
CA SER A 31 14.43 18.30 4.58
C SER A 31 15.39 19.26 5.26
N GLU A 32 15.84 18.92 6.47
CA GLU A 32 16.77 19.71 7.27
C GLU A 32 18.24 19.28 7.06
N GLY A 33 18.51 18.32 6.18
CA GLY A 33 19.85 17.82 5.89
C GLY A 33 20.46 16.95 7.01
N ARG A 34 19.63 16.37 7.88
CA ARG A 34 20.03 15.60 9.07
C ARG A 34 19.66 14.11 8.99
N LEU A 35 19.51 13.57 7.78
CA LEU A 35 19.07 12.19 7.56
C LEU A 35 19.95 11.15 8.28
N GLN A 36 21.26 11.39 8.37
CA GLN A 36 22.22 10.50 9.03
C GLN A 36 22.08 10.48 10.57
N GLU A 37 21.33 11.40 11.17
CA GLU A 37 21.06 11.38 12.61
C GLU A 37 19.98 10.35 12.98
N VAL A 38 19.10 10.03 12.02
CA VAL A 38 17.93 9.16 12.23
C VAL A 38 18.01 7.85 11.45
N SER A 39 19.00 7.69 10.56
CA SER A 39 19.18 6.50 9.75
C SER A 39 20.65 6.17 9.53
N THR A 40 20.96 4.87 9.47
CA THR A 40 22.29 4.37 9.11
C THR A 40 22.46 4.21 7.59
N LEU A 41 21.41 4.43 6.80
CA LEU A 41 21.47 4.30 5.34
C LEU A 41 22.16 5.51 4.70
N THR A 42 22.87 5.26 3.60
CA THR A 42 23.28 6.34 2.71
C THR A 42 22.06 6.96 2.03
N ASN A 43 22.21 8.19 1.53
CA ASN A 43 21.13 8.85 0.78
C ASN A 43 20.67 8.01 -0.42
N ALA A 44 21.59 7.35 -1.12
CA ALA A 44 21.26 6.52 -2.28
C ALA A 44 20.42 5.29 -1.88
N GLU A 45 20.78 4.62 -0.78
CA GLU A 45 20.03 3.47 -0.25
C GLU A 45 18.65 3.89 0.24
N MET A 46 18.56 5.01 0.97
CA MET A 46 17.28 5.55 1.43
C MET A 46 16.36 5.89 0.25
N ILE A 47 16.89 6.57 -0.78
CA ILE A 47 16.14 6.88 -2.00
C ILE A 47 15.66 5.60 -2.69
N GLY A 48 16.52 4.58 -2.81
CA GLY A 48 16.14 3.29 -3.37
C GLY A 48 14.97 2.64 -2.64
N TRP A 49 15.04 2.59 -1.30
CA TRP A 49 13.97 2.08 -0.45
C TRP A 49 12.66 2.85 -0.59
N LEU A 50 12.71 4.18 -0.67
CA LEU A 50 11.52 5.01 -0.87
C LEU A 50 10.88 4.77 -2.25
N TYR A 51 11.69 4.56 -3.30
CA TYR A 51 11.13 4.18 -4.60
C TYR A 51 10.46 2.81 -4.57
N GLU A 52 11.04 1.82 -3.91
CA GLU A 52 10.43 0.49 -3.76
C GLU A 52 9.10 0.57 -2.98
N LEU A 53 9.05 1.39 -1.92
CA LEU A 53 7.83 1.67 -1.17
C LEU A 53 6.74 2.27 -2.07
N VAL A 54 7.07 3.35 -2.80
CA VAL A 54 6.14 4.04 -3.71
C VAL A 54 5.63 3.09 -4.81
N TYR A 55 6.53 2.32 -5.41
CA TYR A 55 6.18 1.33 -6.42
C TYR A 55 5.19 0.30 -5.86
N THR A 56 5.52 -0.31 -4.72
CA THR A 56 4.68 -1.34 -4.10
C THR A 56 3.31 -0.81 -3.72
N ALA A 57 3.24 0.39 -3.14
CA ALA A 57 1.98 1.05 -2.81
C ALA A 57 1.14 1.32 -4.07
N THR A 58 1.78 1.82 -5.14
CA THR A 58 1.11 2.12 -6.41
C THR A 58 0.52 0.87 -7.06
N GLU A 59 1.30 -0.21 -7.17
CA GLU A 59 0.81 -1.47 -7.71
C GLU A 59 -0.31 -2.06 -6.84
N THR A 60 -0.17 -2.03 -5.51
CA THR A 60 -1.21 -2.51 -4.60
C THR A 60 -2.53 -1.76 -4.80
N MET A 61 -2.49 -0.43 -4.91
CA MET A 61 -3.68 0.39 -5.20
C MET A 61 -4.29 0.01 -6.56
N ALA A 62 -3.45 -0.15 -7.60
CA ALA A 62 -3.91 -0.53 -8.93
C ALA A 62 -4.54 -1.93 -8.95
N GLU A 63 -4.07 -2.88 -8.13
CA GLU A 63 -4.63 -4.22 -7.99
C GLU A 63 -5.97 -4.22 -7.24
N ILE A 64 -6.11 -3.41 -6.19
CA ILE A 64 -7.39 -3.21 -5.47
C ILE A 64 -8.43 -2.63 -6.43
N GLN A 65 -8.09 -1.55 -7.13
CA GLN A 65 -8.98 -0.90 -8.10
C GLN A 65 -9.38 -1.84 -9.25
N ARG A 66 -8.43 -2.61 -9.79
CA ARG A 66 -8.72 -3.63 -10.82
C ARG A 66 -9.68 -4.70 -10.30
N SER A 67 -9.52 -5.11 -9.05
CA SER A 67 -10.37 -6.14 -8.42
C SER A 67 -11.79 -5.64 -8.17
N GLU A 68 -11.97 -4.39 -7.76
CA GLU A 68 -13.27 -3.74 -7.58
C GLU A 68 -14.06 -3.66 -8.89
N VAL A 69 -13.40 -3.30 -10.00
CA VAL A 69 -14.02 -3.23 -11.34
C VAL A 69 -14.44 -4.62 -11.85
N GLN A 70 -13.66 -5.66 -11.57
CA GLN A 70 -13.98 -7.03 -12.00
C GLN A 70 -15.11 -7.67 -11.18
N GLY A 71 -15.22 -7.37 -9.88
CA GLY A 71 -16.30 -7.87 -9.03
C GLY A 71 -17.69 -7.40 -9.46
N ASP A 72 -17.80 -6.19 -10.01
CA ASP A 72 -19.06 -5.56 -10.41
C ASP A 72 -19.56 -6.00 -11.80
N THR A 73 -18.71 -6.66 -12.60
CA THR A 73 -19.07 -7.12 -13.97
C THR A 73 -19.82 -8.45 -13.98
N THR A 74 -20.12 -9.05 -12.81
CA THR A 74 -21.03 -10.21 -12.72
C THR A 74 -22.50 -9.76 -12.78
N LEU A 75 -22.84 -8.91 -13.75
CA LEU A 75 -24.21 -8.49 -14.03
C LEU A 75 -24.87 -9.47 -15.00
N HIS A 76 -25.61 -10.41 -14.39
CA HIS A 76 -26.83 -11.04 -14.89
C HIS A 76 -27.14 -10.87 -16.39
N ILE A 77 -26.61 -11.76 -17.24
CA ILE A 77 -27.29 -12.10 -18.49
C ILE A 77 -28.52 -12.93 -18.11
N VAL A 78 -29.64 -12.25 -17.85
CA VAL A 78 -30.95 -12.91 -17.77
C VAL A 78 -31.27 -13.40 -19.18
N ALA A 79 -31.16 -14.71 -19.40
CA ALA A 79 -31.65 -15.35 -20.60
C ALA A 79 -33.15 -15.06 -20.73
N LYS A 80 -33.52 -14.17 -21.65
CA LYS A 80 -34.91 -13.96 -22.04
C LYS A 80 -35.37 -15.22 -22.75
N SER A 81 -36.02 -16.12 -22.01
CA SER A 81 -36.86 -17.17 -22.58
C SER A 81 -38.07 -16.47 -23.18
N GLU A 82 -38.05 -16.25 -24.50
CA GLU A 82 -39.27 -15.97 -25.25
C GLU A 82 -39.89 -17.32 -25.61
N ALA A 83 -40.81 -17.75 -24.76
CA ALA A 83 -41.84 -18.70 -25.14
C ALA A 83 -42.90 -17.94 -25.96
N SER A 84 -43.09 -18.32 -27.21
CA SER A 84 -44.35 -18.25 -27.96
C SER A 84 -44.29 -19.22 -29.12
#